data_AF-A0A2Z7CF98-F1
#
_entry.id   AF-A0A2Z7CF98-F1
#
_cell.length_a   1.000
_cell.length_b   1.000
_cell.length_c   1.000
_cell.angle_alpha   90.00
_cell.angle_beta   90.00
_cell.angle_gamma   90.00
#
_symmetry.space_group_name_H-M   'P 1'
#
loop_
_entity.id
_entity.type
_entity.pdbx_description
1 polymer ?
#
loop_
_entity_poly.entity_id
_entity_poly.type
_entity_poly.pdbx_seq_one_letter_code
_entity_poly.pdbx_strand_id
1 'polypeptide(L)'
;MENQSLRSLKKMVKMKEKAHTEKVCSELNITEINDLGEDLLQRILSRLPAVSFASAACVSRSWTTVCNRILSFPKLSSAISFNRCLEDAVDEVLDKVFSEPIRPHFALASFAPYLHFVPAQNLIKEKLSRTIPLIFTVSDGVIGRDVLTDEFREVQWGTHEEFESFADGSPSGELVNIGLLLTVGFLPGVKTDIIHLPVNHQAPMLHVDDFVMDIRHYSSAVSDSSSPAGIILFVDRGENIRPVLQRMEYAFAKDTVILGNPDCHILQKGPSRDGGVSYSAAVALVFAKDKNKPVDVGETQFDVILSSGISPIGTPYKAISVKTNETSTMLTAKRLTHHEHLDGQAILNQIYDELGDRILDPVLYIGVTKKRRCSIGTEKVRWLHFLEFHEVTGGDEEYLFVDSCDIKTREPFRFYVADPKAALSSCSKASDALRHLKQDFNLSMYDKDDEEGASVRSCEHVYSAVYLVMSYTPAPRC
;
A
#
# COMPACT_ATOMS: atom_id res chain seq x y z
N MET A 1 -13.21 35.68 -67.57
CA MET A 1 -11.75 35.89 -67.46
C MET A 1 -11.23 35.89 -66.01
N GLU A 2 -12.07 35.93 -64.97
CA GLU A 2 -11.61 36.06 -63.56
C GLU A 2 -11.09 34.77 -62.90
N ASN A 3 -11.48 33.58 -63.38
CA ASN A 3 -11.08 32.31 -62.75
C ASN A 3 -9.63 31.86 -63.03
N GLN A 4 -8.95 32.44 -64.01
CA GLN A 4 -7.53 32.13 -64.30
C GLN A 4 -6.56 32.94 -63.42
N SER A 5 -6.95 34.16 -63.02
CA SER A 5 -6.13 35.04 -62.18
C SER A 5 -6.02 34.52 -60.74
N LEU A 6 -7.15 34.09 -60.16
CA LEU A 6 -7.21 33.51 -58.81
C LEU A 6 -6.44 32.19 -58.67
N ARG A 7 -6.41 31.35 -59.70
CA ARG A 7 -5.61 30.11 -59.71
C ARG A 7 -4.10 30.40 -59.75
N SER A 8 -3.70 31.47 -60.43
CA SER A 8 -2.29 31.86 -60.55
C SER A 8 -1.75 32.46 -59.25
N LEU A 9 -2.56 33.28 -58.57
CA LEU A 9 -2.26 33.82 -57.24
C LEU A 9 -2.14 32.72 -56.18
N LYS A 10 -3.07 31.74 -56.17
CA LYS A 10 -2.98 30.59 -55.25
C LYS A 10 -1.74 29.72 -55.50
N LYS A 11 -1.31 29.57 -56.76
CA LYS A 11 -0.06 28.86 -57.10
C LYS A 11 1.18 29.62 -56.60
N MET A 12 1.20 30.94 -56.73
CA MET A 12 2.31 31.77 -56.25
C MET A 12 2.44 31.78 -54.73
N VAL A 13 1.32 31.85 -53.99
CA VAL A 13 1.34 31.79 -52.52
C VAL A 13 1.84 30.42 -52.06
N LYS A 14 1.36 29.33 -52.69
CA LYS A 14 1.82 27.96 -52.38
C LYS A 14 3.30 27.73 -52.72
N MET A 15 3.81 28.36 -53.78
CA MET A 15 5.24 28.32 -54.13
C MET A 15 6.08 29.15 -53.15
N LYS A 16 5.58 30.29 -52.66
CA LYS A 16 6.28 31.10 -51.65
C LYS A 16 6.29 30.42 -50.28
N GLU A 17 5.20 29.79 -49.84
CA GLU A 17 5.19 28.99 -48.61
C GLU A 17 6.17 27.82 -48.71
N LYS A 18 6.15 27.09 -49.83
CA LYS A 18 7.07 25.95 -50.07
C LYS A 18 8.54 26.40 -50.11
N ALA A 19 8.84 27.52 -50.76
CA ALA A 19 10.19 28.09 -50.77
C ALA A 19 10.62 28.62 -49.39
N HIS A 20 9.69 29.07 -48.54
CA HIS A 20 10.00 29.49 -47.18
C HIS A 20 10.21 28.29 -46.24
N THR A 21 9.45 27.20 -46.41
CA THR A 21 9.67 25.94 -45.67
C THR A 21 10.96 25.25 -46.09
N GLU A 22 11.27 25.21 -47.40
CA GLU A 22 12.53 24.65 -47.92
C GLU A 22 13.74 25.49 -47.50
N LYS A 23 13.61 26.82 -47.40
CA LYS A 23 14.70 27.69 -46.94
C LYS A 23 14.94 27.59 -45.42
N VAL A 24 13.90 27.40 -44.62
CA VAL A 24 14.02 27.15 -43.17
C VAL A 24 14.62 25.75 -42.89
N CYS A 25 14.33 24.75 -43.72
CA CYS A 25 15.00 23.44 -43.65
C CYS A 25 16.48 23.50 -44.08
N SER A 26 16.88 24.44 -44.95
CA SER A 26 18.29 24.56 -45.39
C SER A 26 19.23 25.27 -44.38
N GLU A 27 18.70 25.97 -43.38
CA GLU A 27 19.51 26.64 -42.33
C GLU A 27 19.69 25.79 -41.05
N LEU A 28 19.04 24.62 -40.99
CA LEU A 28 19.24 23.61 -39.95
C LEU A 28 19.65 22.30 -40.65
N ASN A 29 20.96 22.08 -40.80
CA ASN A 29 21.53 20.79 -41.24
C ASN A 29 21.25 19.71 -40.17
N ILE A 30 19.99 19.29 -40.04
CA ILE A 30 19.57 18.12 -39.27
C ILE A 30 19.37 17.03 -40.32
N THR A 31 20.42 16.25 -40.57
CA THR A 31 20.41 15.19 -41.57
C THR A 31 19.94 13.86 -41.00
N GLU A 32 20.08 13.68 -39.68
CA GLU A 32 19.53 12.56 -38.92
C GLU A 32 18.88 13.06 -37.61
N ILE A 33 17.89 12.34 -37.06
CA ILE A 33 17.33 12.67 -35.73
C ILE A 33 18.41 12.59 -34.63
N ASN A 34 19.54 11.92 -34.90
CA ASN A 34 20.71 11.92 -34.02
C ASN A 34 21.41 13.30 -33.93
N ASP A 35 21.17 14.22 -34.88
CA ASP A 35 21.69 15.59 -34.87
C ASP A 35 20.83 16.52 -33.98
N LEU A 36 19.71 16.01 -33.45
CA LEU A 36 18.86 16.71 -32.50
C LEU A 36 19.60 16.76 -31.14
N GLY A 37 19.90 17.95 -30.63
CA GLY A 37 20.59 18.10 -29.35
C GLY A 37 19.87 17.36 -28.21
N GLU A 38 20.64 16.79 -27.26
CA GLU A 38 20.12 15.93 -26.19
C GLU A 38 18.96 16.57 -25.40
N ASP A 39 19.00 17.90 -25.19
CA ASP A 39 17.95 18.63 -24.49
C ASP A 39 16.61 18.62 -25.23
N LEU A 40 16.64 18.76 -26.56
CA LEU A 40 15.44 18.73 -27.38
C LEU A 40 14.89 17.30 -27.45
N LEU A 41 15.78 16.31 -27.60
CA LEU A 41 15.41 14.90 -27.55
C LEU A 41 14.76 14.55 -26.20
N GLN A 42 15.34 14.99 -25.09
CA GLN A 42 14.79 14.78 -23.76
C GLN A 42 13.39 15.37 -23.63
N ARG A 43 13.15 16.59 -24.11
CA ARG A 43 11.82 17.22 -24.08
C ARG A 43 10.79 16.45 -24.90
N ILE A 44 11.16 15.93 -26.07
CA ILE A 44 10.27 15.12 -26.90
C ILE A 44 9.95 13.80 -26.19
N LEU A 45 10.98 13.07 -25.77
CA LEU A 45 10.84 11.77 -25.13
C LEU A 45 10.06 11.86 -23.81
N SER A 46 10.24 12.94 -23.03
CA SER A 46 9.53 13.13 -21.75
C SER A 46 8.01 13.25 -21.88
N ARG A 47 7.49 13.47 -23.10
CA ARG A 47 6.05 13.64 -23.38
C ARG A 47 5.44 12.42 -24.08
N LEU A 48 6.22 11.36 -24.29
CA LEU A 48 5.71 10.15 -24.92
C LEU A 48 4.92 9.30 -23.93
N PRO A 49 3.83 8.67 -24.37
CA PRO A 49 3.22 7.58 -23.61
C PRO A 49 4.24 6.46 -23.34
N ALA A 50 4.05 5.72 -22.26
CA ALA A 50 5.02 4.72 -21.80
C ALA A 50 5.43 3.69 -22.87
N VAL A 51 4.48 3.24 -23.71
CA VAL A 51 4.74 2.27 -24.78
C VAL A 51 5.66 2.85 -25.85
N SER A 52 5.35 4.06 -26.34
CA SER A 52 6.19 4.75 -27.32
C SER A 52 7.55 5.12 -26.74
N PHE A 53 7.59 5.50 -25.46
CA PHE A 53 8.81 5.77 -24.72
C PHE A 53 9.71 4.53 -24.59
N ALA A 54 9.12 3.36 -24.32
CA ALA A 54 9.86 2.10 -24.25
C ALA A 54 10.46 1.73 -25.61
N SER A 55 9.72 1.95 -26.71
CA SER A 55 10.26 1.77 -28.06
C SER A 55 11.41 2.74 -28.36
N ALA A 56 11.26 4.01 -27.95
CA ALA A 56 12.29 5.02 -28.11
C ALA A 56 13.59 4.66 -27.37
N ALA A 57 13.48 4.07 -26.17
CA ALA A 57 14.64 3.61 -25.39
C ALA A 57 15.46 2.50 -26.09
N CYS A 58 14.91 1.83 -27.11
CA CYS A 58 15.58 0.76 -27.86
C CYS A 58 16.20 1.22 -29.19
N VAL A 59 16.03 2.50 -29.58
CA VAL A 59 16.48 3.01 -30.90
C VAL A 59 18.01 3.05 -31.02
N SER A 60 18.68 3.64 -30.03
CA SER A 60 20.15 3.76 -30.02
C SER A 60 20.66 4.00 -28.60
N ARG A 61 21.97 3.81 -28.37
CA ARG A 61 22.59 4.06 -27.05
C ARG A 61 22.37 5.49 -26.54
N SER A 62 22.37 6.47 -27.45
CA SER A 62 22.11 7.88 -27.11
C SER A 62 20.69 8.05 -26.59
N TRP A 63 19.69 7.51 -27.30
CA TRP A 63 18.29 7.56 -26.86
C TRP A 63 18.05 6.79 -25.57
N THR A 64 18.66 5.61 -25.42
CA THR A 64 18.60 4.85 -24.16
C THR A 64 19.14 5.68 -22.99
N THR A 65 20.25 6.39 -23.20
CA THR A 65 20.85 7.27 -22.17
C THR A 65 19.90 8.40 -21.78
N VAL A 66 19.28 9.07 -22.76
CA VAL A 66 18.29 10.13 -22.49
C VAL A 66 17.04 9.57 -21.81
N CYS A 67 16.55 8.39 -22.22
CA CYS A 67 15.43 7.72 -21.57
C CYS A 67 15.75 7.34 -20.12
N ASN A 68 16.95 6.85 -19.85
CA ASN A 68 17.39 6.53 -18.48
C ASN A 68 17.50 7.80 -17.62
N ARG A 69 17.93 8.94 -18.18
CA ARG A 69 17.89 10.23 -17.48
C ARG A 69 16.46 10.67 -17.14
N ILE A 70 15.49 10.45 -18.05
CA ILE A 70 14.08 10.75 -17.79
C ILE A 70 13.54 9.83 -16.67
N LEU A 71 13.94 8.56 -16.67
CA LEU A 71 13.59 7.56 -15.66
C LEU A 71 14.66 7.44 -14.56
N SER A 72 15.27 8.56 -14.15
CA SER A 72 16.28 8.58 -13.07
C SER A 72 15.68 8.82 -11.69
N PHE A 73 14.39 9.12 -11.60
CA PHE A 73 13.66 9.39 -10.37
C PHE A 73 12.53 8.38 -10.16
N PRO A 74 12.21 8.03 -8.90
CA PRO A 74 11.02 7.30 -8.56
C PRO A 74 9.76 7.93 -9.16
N LYS A 75 8.87 7.08 -9.67
CA LYS A 75 7.59 7.51 -10.21
C LYS A 75 6.51 6.53 -9.78
N LEU A 76 5.43 7.07 -9.23
CA LEU A 76 4.20 6.35 -8.94
C LEU A 76 3.09 6.96 -9.79
N SER A 77 2.37 6.13 -10.53
CA SER A 77 1.23 6.54 -11.33
C SER A 77 0.03 5.72 -10.92
N SER A 78 -1.09 6.37 -10.61
CA SER A 78 -2.30 5.72 -10.13
C SER A 78 -3.52 6.33 -10.81
N ALA A 79 -4.50 5.50 -11.16
CA ALA A 79 -5.77 5.93 -11.73
C ALA A 79 -6.92 5.08 -11.22
N ILE A 80 -8.05 5.73 -10.94
CA ILE A 80 -9.32 5.06 -10.64
C ILE A 80 -10.33 5.32 -11.75
N SER A 81 -10.97 4.25 -12.21
CA SER A 81 -12.14 4.32 -13.10
C SER A 81 -13.39 3.88 -12.34
N PHE A 82 -14.49 4.59 -12.57
CA PHE A 82 -15.84 4.25 -12.11
C PHE A 82 -16.73 3.78 -13.28
N ASN A 83 -16.13 3.43 -14.41
CA ASN A 83 -16.87 2.93 -15.55
C ASN A 83 -17.46 1.55 -15.20
N ARG A 84 -18.74 1.37 -15.53
CA ARG A 84 -19.46 0.10 -15.27
C ARG A 84 -19.09 -0.98 -16.27
N CYS A 85 -18.61 -0.59 -17.45
CA CYS A 85 -18.05 -1.51 -18.41
C CYS A 85 -16.63 -1.86 -17.98
N LEU A 86 -16.38 -3.14 -17.74
CA LEU A 86 -15.09 -3.60 -17.23
C LEU A 86 -13.93 -3.35 -18.21
N GLU A 87 -14.18 -3.58 -19.50
CA GLU A 87 -13.18 -3.39 -20.55
C GLU A 87 -12.80 -1.91 -20.64
N ASP A 88 -13.80 -1.03 -20.70
CA ASP A 88 -13.59 0.41 -20.71
C ASP A 88 -12.89 0.88 -19.43
N ALA A 89 -13.26 0.34 -18.25
CA ALA A 89 -12.61 0.69 -16.99
C ALA A 89 -11.13 0.30 -16.98
N VAL A 90 -10.81 -0.89 -17.51
CA VAL A 90 -9.42 -1.37 -17.62
C VAL A 90 -8.62 -0.51 -18.61
N ASP A 91 -9.19 -0.20 -19.78
CA ASP A 91 -8.52 0.65 -20.77
C ASP A 91 -8.34 2.09 -20.24
N GLU A 92 -9.35 2.67 -19.59
CA GLU A 92 -9.27 3.98 -18.94
C GLU A 92 -8.11 4.06 -17.94
N VAL A 93 -8.02 3.10 -17.00
CA VAL A 93 -6.94 3.14 -16.01
C VAL A 93 -5.57 2.88 -16.64
N LEU A 94 -5.47 1.98 -17.62
CA LEU A 94 -4.22 1.68 -18.31
C LEU A 94 -3.72 2.88 -19.11
N ASP A 95 -4.58 3.48 -19.92
CA ASP A 95 -4.27 4.67 -20.71
C ASP A 95 -3.83 5.81 -19.81
N LYS A 96 -4.49 5.97 -18.67
CA LYS A 96 -4.12 7.00 -17.69
C LYS A 96 -2.77 6.74 -17.05
N VAL A 97 -2.53 5.54 -16.51
CA VAL A 97 -1.26 5.26 -15.82
C VAL A 97 -0.06 5.25 -16.76
N PHE A 98 -0.27 4.94 -18.04
CA PHE A 98 0.74 4.91 -19.09
C PHE A 98 0.76 6.14 -20.01
N SER A 99 0.00 7.18 -19.68
CA SER A 99 -0.06 8.43 -20.44
C SER A 99 1.29 9.17 -20.49
N GLU A 100 2.16 8.91 -19.53
CA GLU A 100 3.50 9.49 -19.43
C GLU A 100 4.59 8.40 -19.37
N PRO A 101 5.88 8.75 -19.59
CA PRO A 101 6.96 7.79 -19.48
C PRO A 101 7.02 7.14 -18.09
N ILE A 102 6.98 5.81 -18.06
CA ILE A 102 7.23 4.97 -16.89
C ILE A 102 7.66 3.58 -17.34
N ARG A 103 8.51 2.92 -16.56
CA ARG A 103 8.86 1.50 -16.73
C ARG A 103 8.50 0.76 -15.44
N PRO A 104 7.32 0.15 -15.33
CA PRO A 104 6.87 -0.39 -14.05
C PRO A 104 7.82 -1.46 -13.49
N HIS A 105 8.13 -1.35 -12.21
CA HIS A 105 8.77 -2.38 -11.39
C HIS A 105 7.75 -3.21 -10.62
N PHE A 106 6.58 -2.66 -10.34
CA PHE A 106 5.45 -3.39 -9.75
C PHE A 106 4.14 -2.73 -10.15
N ALA A 107 3.03 -3.45 -9.95
CA ALA A 107 1.68 -2.95 -10.13
C ALA A 107 0.74 -3.50 -9.04
N LEU A 108 -0.22 -2.68 -8.63
CA LEU A 108 -1.26 -3.02 -7.67
C LEU A 108 -2.61 -2.69 -8.32
N ALA A 109 -3.51 -3.66 -8.36
CA ALA A 109 -4.87 -3.49 -8.84
C ALA A 109 -5.85 -3.79 -7.71
N SER A 110 -6.72 -2.83 -7.41
CA SER A 110 -7.76 -2.95 -6.38
C SER A 110 -9.14 -2.80 -7.02
N PHE A 111 -10.01 -3.76 -6.75
CA PHE A 111 -11.36 -3.83 -7.30
C PHE A 111 -12.42 -3.59 -6.22
N ALA A 112 -13.57 -3.08 -6.64
CA ALA A 112 -14.79 -3.10 -5.82
C ALA A 112 -15.32 -4.54 -5.62
N PRO A 113 -15.93 -4.88 -4.46
CA PRO A 113 -16.42 -6.23 -4.12
C PRO A 113 -17.41 -6.89 -5.10
N TYR A 114 -18.02 -6.13 -6.01
CA TYR A 114 -19.08 -6.60 -6.91
C TYR A 114 -18.65 -6.69 -8.38
N LEU A 115 -17.37 -6.47 -8.69
CA LEU A 115 -16.85 -6.51 -10.06
C LEU A 115 -16.50 -7.95 -10.48
N HIS A 116 -16.83 -8.39 -11.70
CA HIS A 116 -16.37 -9.69 -12.20
C HIS A 116 -14.84 -9.70 -12.43
N PHE A 117 -14.11 -10.33 -11.50
CA PHE A 117 -12.66 -10.16 -11.38
C PHE A 117 -11.80 -10.93 -12.39
N VAL A 118 -12.19 -12.16 -12.77
CA VAL A 118 -11.33 -13.03 -13.59
C VAL A 118 -11.06 -12.44 -14.99
N PRO A 119 -12.06 -11.92 -15.72
CA PRO A 119 -11.81 -11.25 -17.00
C PRO A 119 -10.90 -10.01 -16.85
N ALA A 120 -11.12 -9.22 -15.80
CA ALA A 120 -10.34 -8.01 -15.51
C ALA A 120 -8.85 -8.31 -15.31
N GLN A 121 -8.57 -9.34 -14.50
CA GLN A 121 -7.21 -9.79 -14.23
C GLN A 121 -6.50 -10.20 -15.50
N ASN A 122 -7.18 -10.91 -16.40
CA ASN A 122 -6.59 -11.37 -17.66
C ASN A 122 -6.28 -10.19 -18.58
N LEU A 123 -7.21 -9.22 -18.71
CA LEU A 123 -6.99 -8.01 -19.51
C LEU A 123 -5.78 -7.20 -19.00
N ILE A 124 -5.71 -6.97 -17.68
CA ILE A 124 -4.58 -6.26 -17.07
C ILE A 124 -3.27 -7.02 -17.26
N LYS A 125 -3.26 -8.35 -17.05
CA LYS A 125 -2.07 -9.20 -17.26
C LYS A 125 -1.63 -9.30 -18.72
N GLU A 126 -2.55 -9.13 -19.66
CA GLU A 126 -2.24 -9.14 -21.09
C GLU A 126 -1.57 -7.82 -21.50
N LYS A 127 -2.07 -6.70 -20.95
CA LYS A 127 -1.57 -5.35 -21.26
C LYS A 127 -0.27 -5.02 -20.50
N LEU A 128 -0.08 -5.58 -19.31
CA LEU A 128 1.16 -5.49 -18.53
C LEU A 128 2.10 -6.64 -18.89
N SER A 129 3.42 -6.40 -18.86
CA SER A 129 4.39 -7.48 -19.02
C SER A 129 4.20 -8.53 -17.91
N ARG A 130 4.21 -9.81 -18.27
CA ARG A 130 4.16 -10.94 -17.32
C ARG A 130 5.31 -10.96 -16.31
N THR A 131 6.38 -10.21 -16.58
CA THR A 131 7.54 -10.08 -15.69
C THR A 131 7.32 -9.07 -14.57
N ILE A 132 6.29 -8.22 -14.66
CA ILE A 132 6.01 -7.20 -13.64
C ILE A 132 5.26 -7.90 -12.49
N PRO A 133 5.79 -7.86 -11.25
CA PRO A 133 5.05 -8.26 -10.06
C PRO A 133 3.75 -7.46 -9.97
N LEU A 134 2.62 -8.18 -10.03
CA LEU A 134 1.28 -7.62 -10.04
C LEU A 134 0.40 -8.29 -8.98
N ILE A 135 -0.12 -7.50 -8.05
CA ILE A 135 -1.04 -7.97 -7.00
C ILE A 135 -2.46 -7.50 -7.31
N PHE A 136 -3.43 -8.39 -7.11
CA PHE A 136 -4.85 -8.11 -7.25
C PHE A 136 -5.55 -8.24 -5.91
N THR A 137 -6.26 -7.18 -5.52
CA THR A 137 -6.98 -7.09 -4.25
C THR A 137 -8.42 -6.68 -4.47
N VAL A 138 -9.30 -7.09 -3.55
CA VAL A 138 -10.58 -6.42 -3.31
C VAL A 138 -10.46 -5.70 -1.98
N SER A 139 -10.95 -4.47 -1.92
CA SER A 139 -10.94 -3.64 -0.71
C SER A 139 -12.30 -2.97 -0.58
N ASP A 140 -12.75 -2.70 0.64
CA ASP A 140 -14.07 -2.08 0.92
C ASP A 140 -14.11 -0.57 0.57
N GLY A 141 -12.96 0.01 0.31
CA GLY A 141 -12.82 1.35 -0.26
C GLY A 141 -11.45 1.52 -0.90
N VAL A 142 -11.30 2.61 -1.64
CA VAL A 142 -10.06 2.98 -2.32
C VAL A 142 -9.88 4.49 -2.30
N ILE A 143 -8.62 4.91 -2.35
CA ILE A 143 -8.23 6.30 -2.56
C ILE A 143 -7.35 6.39 -3.80
N GLY A 144 -7.68 7.27 -4.73
CA GLY A 144 -6.98 7.35 -6.01
C GLY A 144 -7.37 8.56 -6.84
N ARG A 145 -6.69 8.75 -7.96
CA ARG A 145 -6.93 9.85 -8.89
C ARG A 145 -7.94 9.45 -9.95
N ASP A 146 -9.09 10.10 -9.99
CA ASP A 146 -10.14 9.81 -10.97
C ASP A 146 -9.63 10.06 -12.39
N VAL A 147 -9.82 9.08 -13.27
CA VAL A 147 -9.38 9.12 -14.66
C VAL A 147 -9.99 10.30 -15.41
N LEU A 148 -11.26 10.65 -15.12
CA LEU A 148 -12.01 11.68 -15.84
C LEU A 148 -11.69 13.08 -15.34
N THR A 149 -11.67 13.27 -14.01
CA THR A 149 -11.52 14.61 -13.41
C THR A 149 -10.07 14.94 -13.03
N ASP A 150 -9.18 13.95 -12.97
CA ASP A 150 -7.82 14.10 -12.45
C ASP A 150 -7.74 14.51 -10.97
N GLU A 151 -8.89 14.52 -10.27
CA GLU A 151 -8.99 14.84 -8.85
C GLU A 151 -8.79 13.59 -8.00
N PHE A 152 -8.21 13.76 -6.81
CA PHE A 152 -8.16 12.68 -5.83
C PHE A 152 -9.55 12.44 -5.25
N ARG A 153 -9.96 11.18 -5.24
CA ARG A 153 -11.21 10.71 -4.65
C ARG A 153 -10.93 9.59 -3.69
N GLU A 154 -11.58 9.67 -2.54
CA GLU A 154 -11.72 8.57 -1.60
C GLU A 154 -13.14 8.04 -1.76
N VAL A 155 -13.26 6.74 -2.04
CA VAL A 155 -14.54 6.09 -2.29
C VAL A 155 -14.63 4.85 -1.44
N GLN A 156 -15.66 4.82 -0.60
CA GLN A 156 -16.11 3.62 0.08
C GLN A 156 -17.18 2.96 -0.80
N TRP A 157 -17.06 1.65 -1.02
CA TRP A 157 -18.06 0.90 -1.76
C TRP A 157 -19.28 0.67 -0.88
N GLY A 158 -20.48 0.66 -1.46
CA GLY A 158 -21.69 0.37 -0.69
C GLY A 158 -21.64 -1.07 -0.16
N THR A 159 -21.45 -1.24 1.14
CA THR A 159 -21.60 -2.53 1.82
C THR A 159 -23.08 -2.76 2.14
N HIS A 160 -23.54 -4.00 1.97
CA HIS A 160 -24.95 -4.36 2.03
C HIS A 160 -25.51 -4.43 3.48
N GLU A 161 -25.09 -3.54 4.39
CA GLU A 161 -25.60 -3.47 5.77
C GLU A 161 -26.69 -2.40 5.94
N GLU A 162 -26.85 -1.46 5.00
CA GLU A 162 -27.94 -0.46 5.04
C GLU A 162 -29.28 -0.96 4.49
N PHE A 163 -29.41 -2.26 4.16
CA PHE A 163 -30.62 -2.83 3.54
C PHE A 163 -31.61 -3.49 4.52
N GLU A 164 -31.36 -3.48 5.84
CA GLU A 164 -32.32 -3.99 6.83
C GLU A 164 -33.20 -2.89 7.45
N SER A 165 -33.72 -1.94 6.67
CA SER A 165 -34.86 -1.12 7.14
C SER A 165 -35.71 -0.46 6.06
N PHE A 166 -36.12 -1.16 4.99
CA PHE A 166 -37.27 -0.69 4.21
C PHE A 166 -38.21 -1.84 3.89
N ALA A 167 -39.18 -2.02 4.79
CA ALA A 167 -40.47 -2.62 4.48
C ALA A 167 -41.26 -1.66 3.56
N ASP A 168 -40.78 -1.45 2.33
CA ASP A 168 -41.65 -1.05 1.23
C ASP A 168 -41.03 -1.46 -0.10
N GLY A 169 -41.82 -2.16 -0.92
CA GLY A 169 -41.38 -2.91 -2.10
C GLY A 169 -41.04 -2.04 -3.32
N SER A 170 -40.13 -1.07 -3.16
CA SER A 170 -39.51 -0.35 -4.27
C SER A 170 -38.02 -0.70 -4.37
N PRO A 171 -37.52 -1.19 -5.52
CA PRO A 171 -36.08 -1.27 -5.75
C PRO A 171 -35.59 0.14 -6.04
N SER A 172 -35.33 0.93 -5.00
CA SER A 172 -34.46 2.09 -5.15
C SER A 172 -33.06 1.53 -5.41
N GLY A 173 -32.77 1.26 -6.69
CA GLY A 173 -31.45 0.92 -7.20
C GLY A 173 -30.50 2.09 -7.05
N GLU A 174 -30.18 2.46 -5.82
CA GLU A 174 -29.03 3.29 -5.54
C GLU A 174 -27.79 2.55 -6.02
N LEU A 175 -27.07 3.24 -6.88
CA LEU A 175 -26.02 2.74 -7.72
C LEU A 175 -24.89 2.26 -6.83
N VAL A 176 -24.70 0.94 -6.71
CA VAL A 176 -23.51 0.37 -6.08
C VAL A 176 -22.30 1.01 -6.76
N ASN A 177 -21.50 1.77 -5.99
CA ASN A 177 -20.25 2.33 -6.49
C ASN A 177 -19.34 1.16 -6.84
N ILE A 178 -19.06 1.02 -8.14
CA ILE A 178 -18.13 0.03 -8.68
C ILE A 178 -16.93 0.81 -9.21
N GLY A 179 -15.73 0.25 -9.05
CA GLY A 179 -14.54 0.85 -9.63
C GLY A 179 -13.34 -0.08 -9.66
N LEU A 180 -12.33 0.39 -10.39
CA LEU A 180 -11.02 -0.23 -10.54
C LEU A 180 -9.96 0.84 -10.27
N LEU A 181 -9.10 0.59 -9.28
CA LEU A 181 -7.88 1.37 -9.05
C LEU A 181 -6.68 0.57 -9.55
N LEU A 182 -5.87 1.17 -10.42
CA LEU A 182 -4.58 0.65 -10.83
C LEU A 182 -3.48 1.60 -10.37
N THR A 183 -2.48 1.08 -9.68
CA THR A 183 -1.26 1.80 -9.30
C THR A 183 -0.05 1.08 -9.87
N VAL A 184 0.82 1.81 -10.56
CA VAL A 184 2.09 1.31 -11.11
C VAL A 184 3.24 2.11 -10.52
N GLY A 185 4.29 1.42 -10.09
CA GLY A 185 5.44 2.04 -9.47
C GLY A 185 6.72 1.72 -10.20
N PHE A 186 7.59 2.73 -10.33
CA PHE A 186 8.94 2.63 -10.83
C PHE A 186 9.89 3.23 -9.80
N LEU A 187 10.80 2.41 -9.28
CA LEU A 187 11.73 2.78 -8.20
C LEU A 187 13.16 2.45 -8.63
N PRO A 188 13.91 3.40 -9.21
CA PRO A 188 15.32 3.21 -9.53
C PRO A 188 16.12 2.73 -8.32
N GLY A 189 17.01 1.75 -8.52
CA GLY A 189 17.88 1.22 -7.45
C GLY A 189 17.18 0.25 -6.49
N VAL A 190 15.93 -0.11 -6.76
CA VAL A 190 15.15 -1.08 -5.97
C VAL A 190 14.69 -2.22 -6.87
N LYS A 191 14.86 -3.46 -6.39
CA LYS A 191 14.25 -4.67 -6.96
C LYS A 191 12.97 -5.01 -6.19
N THR A 192 11.99 -5.47 -6.93
CA THR A 192 10.68 -5.86 -6.41
C THR A 192 10.33 -7.28 -6.81
N ASP A 193 9.69 -8.01 -5.91
CA ASP A 193 9.11 -9.32 -6.20
C ASP A 193 7.96 -9.63 -5.25
N ILE A 194 7.14 -10.62 -5.62
CA ILE A 194 6.00 -11.07 -4.84
C ILE A 194 6.30 -12.42 -4.21
N ILE A 195 6.12 -12.50 -2.90
CA ILE A 195 6.29 -13.73 -2.13
C ILE A 195 4.94 -14.10 -1.50
N HIS A 196 4.55 -15.36 -1.66
CA HIS A 196 3.25 -15.87 -1.23
C HIS A 196 3.38 -16.68 0.06
N LEU A 197 2.46 -16.46 1.00
CA LEU A 197 2.19 -17.37 2.10
C LEU A 197 1.00 -18.27 1.71
N PRO A 198 1.22 -19.54 1.30
CA PRO A 198 0.14 -20.40 0.86
C PRO A 198 -0.77 -20.85 2.02
N VAL A 199 -2.07 -20.96 1.76
CA VAL A 199 -3.01 -21.62 2.67
C VAL A 199 -2.70 -23.12 2.71
N ASN A 200 -2.55 -23.69 3.90
CA ASN A 200 -2.38 -25.12 4.08
C ASN A 200 -3.68 -25.75 4.58
N HIS A 201 -4.41 -26.45 3.69
CA HIS A 201 -5.64 -27.13 4.07
C HIS A 201 -5.44 -28.40 4.93
N GLN A 202 -4.20 -28.90 5.06
CA GLN A 202 -3.89 -30.15 5.76
C GLN A 202 -3.30 -29.93 7.17
N ALA A 203 -2.79 -28.73 7.48
CA ALA A 203 -2.30 -28.38 8.82
C ALA A 203 -2.72 -26.95 9.18
N PRO A 204 -3.30 -26.70 10.37
CA PRO A 204 -3.76 -25.37 10.77
C PRO A 204 -2.65 -24.32 10.92
N MET A 205 -1.38 -24.74 10.97
CA MET A 205 -0.26 -23.80 11.08
C MET A 205 0.17 -23.30 9.70
N LEU A 206 0.01 -21.99 9.49
CA LEU A 206 0.67 -21.26 8.42
C LEU A 206 2.18 -21.49 8.49
N HIS A 207 2.82 -21.73 7.35
CA HIS A 207 4.28 -21.92 7.22
C HIS A 207 5.01 -20.56 7.29
N VAL A 208 4.77 -19.81 8.36
CA VAL A 208 5.25 -18.44 8.53
C VAL A 208 6.77 -18.36 8.52
N ASP A 209 7.45 -19.30 9.17
CA ASP A 209 8.92 -19.32 9.23
C ASP A 209 9.52 -19.37 7.82
N ASP A 210 8.96 -20.22 6.96
CA ASP A 210 9.47 -20.36 5.60
C ASP A 210 9.11 -19.18 4.72
N PHE A 211 7.91 -18.60 4.87
CA PHE A 211 7.53 -17.37 4.19
C PHE A 211 8.53 -16.23 4.50
N VAL A 212 8.93 -16.09 5.76
CA VAL A 212 9.96 -15.13 6.16
C VAL A 212 11.33 -15.48 5.58
N MET A 213 11.68 -16.77 5.54
CA MET A 213 12.93 -17.23 4.94
C MET A 213 13.00 -16.99 3.43
N ASP A 214 11.88 -17.15 2.72
CA ASP A 214 11.77 -16.84 1.29
C ASP A 214 12.03 -15.35 1.03
N ILE A 215 11.47 -14.47 1.88
CA ILE A 215 11.74 -13.01 1.82
C ILE A 215 13.22 -12.70 2.07
N ARG A 216 13.85 -13.35 3.05
CA ARG A 216 15.29 -13.19 3.31
C ARG A 216 16.14 -13.67 2.15
N HIS A 217 15.79 -14.82 1.57
CA HIS A 217 16.51 -15.40 0.45
C HIS A 217 16.44 -14.48 -0.78
N TYR A 218 15.24 -13.99 -1.11
CA TYR A 218 15.06 -13.01 -2.17
C TYR A 218 15.90 -11.75 -1.93
N SER A 219 15.78 -11.16 -0.73
CA SER A 219 16.50 -9.93 -0.37
C SER A 219 18.02 -10.13 -0.50
N SER A 220 18.55 -11.24 0.01
CA SER A 220 19.98 -11.58 -0.08
C SER A 220 20.45 -11.84 -1.52
N ALA A 221 19.57 -12.35 -2.38
CA ALA A 221 19.90 -12.62 -3.78
C ALA A 221 20.14 -11.32 -4.56
N VAL A 222 19.37 -10.26 -4.28
CA VAL A 222 19.39 -9.01 -5.04
C VAL A 222 20.07 -7.83 -4.33
N SER A 223 20.24 -7.91 -3.01
CA SER A 223 20.84 -6.89 -2.12
C SER A 223 22.08 -7.44 -1.42
N ASP A 224 22.81 -6.56 -0.73
CA ASP A 224 23.88 -6.92 0.21
C ASP A 224 23.35 -7.21 1.63
N SER A 225 22.03 -7.11 1.82
CA SER A 225 21.34 -7.38 3.09
C SER A 225 20.28 -8.47 2.93
N SER A 226 20.10 -9.28 3.98
CA SER A 226 19.00 -10.24 4.09
C SER A 226 17.69 -9.60 4.55
N SER A 227 17.72 -8.34 4.99
CA SER A 227 16.52 -7.57 5.32
C SER A 227 16.11 -6.70 4.12
N PRO A 228 14.84 -6.71 3.72
CA PRO A 228 14.35 -5.84 2.67
C PRO A 228 14.30 -4.38 3.17
N ALA A 229 14.27 -3.45 2.22
CA ALA A 229 14.09 -2.02 2.52
C ALA A 229 12.64 -1.70 2.90
N GLY A 230 11.68 -2.39 2.30
CA GLY A 230 10.27 -2.23 2.61
C GLY A 230 9.44 -3.44 2.18
N ILE A 231 8.27 -3.61 2.80
CA ILE A 231 7.31 -4.65 2.48
C ILE A 231 5.90 -4.05 2.52
N ILE A 232 5.12 -4.29 1.46
CA ILE A 232 3.67 -4.12 1.49
C ILE A 232 3.03 -5.50 1.59
N LEU A 233 2.34 -5.76 2.69
CA LEU A 233 1.74 -7.03 3.04
C LEU A 233 0.22 -6.99 2.83
N PHE A 234 -0.27 -7.94 2.06
CA PHE A 234 -1.70 -8.15 1.84
C PHE A 234 -2.09 -9.46 2.52
N VAL A 235 -3.20 -9.46 3.25
CA VAL A 235 -3.69 -10.62 4.01
C VAL A 235 -5.09 -10.94 3.58
N ASP A 236 -5.36 -12.22 3.32
CA ASP A 236 -6.68 -12.66 2.90
C ASP A 236 -7.67 -12.58 4.06
N ARG A 237 -8.93 -12.24 3.76
CA ARG A 237 -9.99 -12.05 4.76
C ARG A 237 -10.16 -13.29 5.64
N GLY A 238 -10.14 -13.07 6.96
CA GLY A 238 -10.31 -14.11 7.97
C GLY A 238 -9.02 -14.82 8.41
N GLU A 239 -7.88 -14.50 7.81
CA GLU A 239 -6.58 -15.03 8.25
C GLU A 239 -5.99 -14.19 9.39
N ASN A 240 -5.46 -14.84 10.42
CA ASN A 240 -4.82 -14.13 11.53
C ASN A 240 -3.39 -13.71 11.15
N ILE A 241 -3.21 -12.42 10.88
CA ILE A 241 -1.92 -11.84 10.48
C ILE A 241 -0.90 -11.70 11.63
N ARG A 242 -1.35 -11.67 12.89
CA ARG A 242 -0.49 -11.32 14.03
C ARG A 242 0.75 -12.22 14.16
N PRO A 243 0.66 -13.56 14.02
CA PRO A 243 1.84 -14.42 14.02
C PRO A 243 2.84 -14.09 12.90
N VAL A 244 2.35 -13.71 11.72
CA VAL A 244 3.20 -13.32 10.58
C VAL A 244 3.97 -12.05 10.92
N LEU A 245 3.29 -11.01 11.42
CA LEU A 245 3.94 -9.75 11.80
C LEU A 245 4.94 -9.93 12.94
N GLN A 246 4.59 -10.70 13.97
CA GLN A 246 5.51 -11.02 15.07
C GLN A 246 6.80 -11.72 14.58
N ARG A 247 6.69 -12.59 13.56
CA ARG A 247 7.85 -13.26 12.95
C ARG A 247 8.66 -12.30 12.09
N MET A 248 8.02 -11.50 11.25
CA MET A 248 8.73 -10.53 10.41
C MET A 248 9.47 -9.48 11.26
N GLU A 249 8.84 -9.00 12.33
CA GLU A 249 9.42 -8.05 13.29
C GLU A 249 10.64 -8.61 14.05
N TYR A 250 10.65 -9.93 14.28
CA TYR A 250 11.83 -10.63 14.77
C TYR A 250 12.90 -10.75 13.68
N ALA A 251 12.49 -11.01 12.43
CA ALA A 251 13.36 -11.46 11.37
C ALA A 251 14.21 -10.36 10.73
N PHE A 252 13.63 -9.17 10.60
CA PHE A 252 14.18 -8.07 9.81
C PHE A 252 14.77 -6.97 10.70
N ALA A 253 15.58 -6.12 10.09
CA ALA A 253 16.18 -4.99 10.76
C ALA A 253 15.12 -3.92 11.11
N LYS A 254 15.41 -3.07 12.11
CA LYS A 254 14.46 -2.06 12.62
C LYS A 254 14.09 -1.01 11.57
N ASP A 255 14.94 -0.81 10.56
CA ASP A 255 14.75 0.09 9.43
C ASP A 255 13.92 -0.53 8.28
N THR A 256 13.62 -1.83 8.34
CA THR A 256 12.70 -2.46 7.39
C THR A 256 11.28 -1.98 7.66
N VAL A 257 10.73 -1.21 6.72
CA VAL A 257 9.33 -0.77 6.77
C VAL A 257 8.38 -1.91 6.39
N ILE A 258 7.40 -2.20 7.24
CA ILE A 258 6.33 -3.17 6.95
C ILE A 258 4.99 -2.47 7.12
N LEU A 259 4.18 -2.47 6.07
CA LEU A 259 2.82 -1.95 6.07
C LEU A 259 1.90 -2.88 5.30
N GLY A 260 0.59 -2.72 5.44
CA GLY A 260 -0.33 -3.61 4.75
C GLY A 260 -1.79 -3.37 5.07
N ASN A 261 -2.64 -4.12 4.37
CA ASN A 261 -4.06 -4.25 4.70
C ASN A 261 -4.30 -5.65 5.30
N PRO A 262 -4.65 -5.75 6.60
CA PRO A 262 -4.87 -7.03 7.26
C PRO A 262 -6.22 -7.70 6.95
N ASP A 263 -7.07 -7.09 6.12
CA ASP A 263 -8.35 -7.68 5.70
C ASP A 263 -8.68 -7.28 4.25
N CYS A 264 -7.99 -7.89 3.29
CA CYS A 264 -8.31 -7.73 1.87
C CYS A 264 -8.69 -9.08 1.26
N HIS A 265 -9.43 -9.10 0.14
CA HIS A 265 -9.53 -10.36 -0.61
C HIS A 265 -8.41 -10.44 -1.62
N ILE A 266 -7.54 -11.44 -1.47
CA ILE A 266 -6.43 -11.66 -2.38
C ILE A 266 -6.90 -12.54 -3.54
N LEU A 267 -6.96 -11.96 -4.73
CA LEU A 267 -7.48 -12.66 -5.91
C LEU A 267 -6.40 -13.45 -6.67
N GLN A 268 -5.19 -13.54 -6.11
CA GLN A 268 -4.05 -14.19 -6.76
C GLN A 268 -3.76 -15.54 -6.11
N LYS A 269 -3.72 -16.57 -6.96
CA LYS A 269 -3.19 -17.87 -6.54
C LYS A 269 -1.67 -17.88 -6.66
N GLY A 270 -1.01 -18.43 -5.65
CA GLY A 270 0.43 -18.58 -5.59
C GLY A 270 0.86 -20.03 -5.85
N PRO A 271 2.17 -20.27 -6.07
CA PRO A 271 2.71 -21.61 -6.07
C PRO A 271 2.42 -22.30 -4.73
N SER A 272 1.87 -23.50 -4.79
CA SER A 272 1.73 -24.37 -3.62
C SER A 272 3.03 -25.13 -3.40
N ARG A 273 3.30 -25.45 -2.14
CA ARG A 273 4.45 -26.26 -1.72
C ARG A 273 4.40 -27.69 -2.25
N ASP A 274 3.20 -28.20 -2.52
CA ASP A 274 2.99 -29.54 -3.08
C ASP A 274 3.15 -29.60 -4.61
N GLY A 275 3.67 -28.53 -5.24
CA GLY A 275 3.89 -28.48 -6.69
C GLY A 275 2.65 -28.10 -7.51
N GLY A 276 1.63 -27.51 -6.86
CA GLY A 276 0.39 -27.03 -7.47
C GLY A 276 0.21 -25.51 -7.37
N VAL A 277 -1.03 -25.04 -7.46
CA VAL A 277 -1.40 -23.63 -7.30
C VAL A 277 -2.45 -23.54 -6.19
N SER A 278 -2.21 -22.74 -5.15
CA SER A 278 -3.09 -22.59 -3.98
C SER A 278 -3.49 -21.13 -3.76
N TYR A 279 -4.57 -20.92 -2.99
CA TYR A 279 -4.86 -19.61 -2.43
C TYR A 279 -3.76 -19.19 -1.45
N SER A 280 -3.55 -17.89 -1.33
CA SER A 280 -2.52 -17.32 -0.45
C SER A 280 -3.21 -16.74 0.77
N ALA A 281 -2.79 -17.12 1.97
CA ALA A 281 -3.22 -16.49 3.22
C ALA A 281 -2.67 -15.06 3.33
N ALA A 282 -1.48 -14.84 2.78
CA ALA A 282 -0.90 -13.51 2.64
C ALA A 282 0.00 -13.42 1.41
N VAL A 283 0.24 -12.20 0.94
CA VAL A 283 1.14 -11.88 -0.18
C VAL A 283 1.97 -10.66 0.21
N ALA A 284 3.30 -10.79 0.15
CA ALA A 284 4.24 -9.70 0.38
C ALA A 284 4.78 -9.19 -0.95
N LEU A 285 4.59 -7.90 -1.23
CA LEU A 285 5.38 -7.15 -2.20
C LEU A 285 6.65 -6.67 -1.51
N VAL A 286 7.78 -7.24 -1.87
CA VAL A 286 9.07 -6.99 -1.22
C VAL A 286 9.88 -5.98 -2.02
N PHE A 287 10.41 -4.97 -1.35
CA PHE A 287 11.31 -3.97 -1.91
C PHE A 287 12.71 -4.20 -1.34
N ALA A 288 13.66 -4.60 -2.19
CA ALA A 288 15.05 -4.83 -1.81
C ALA A 288 15.99 -3.90 -2.58
N LYS A 289 17.02 -3.38 -1.92
CA LYS A 289 18.03 -2.53 -2.58
C LYS A 289 18.76 -3.33 -3.65
N ASP A 290 18.92 -2.75 -4.84
CA ASP A 290 19.64 -3.40 -5.94
C ASP A 290 21.15 -3.21 -5.74
N LYS A 291 21.86 -4.28 -5.38
CA LYS A 291 23.33 -4.25 -5.24
C LYS A 291 24.06 -3.96 -6.55
N ASN A 292 23.40 -4.18 -7.69
CA ASN A 292 23.93 -3.92 -9.02
C ASN A 292 23.43 -2.59 -9.60
N LYS A 293 22.88 -1.70 -8.75
CA LYS A 293 22.38 -0.42 -9.24
C LYS A 293 23.52 0.41 -9.86
N PRO A 294 23.25 1.13 -10.96
CA PRO A 294 24.22 2.06 -11.53
C PRO A 294 24.65 3.17 -10.55
N VAL A 295 25.87 3.67 -10.71
CA VAL A 295 26.46 4.71 -9.82
C VAL A 295 25.71 6.04 -9.91
N ASP A 296 25.07 6.31 -11.05
CA ASP A 296 24.24 7.50 -11.31
C ASP A 296 22.82 7.38 -10.76
N VAL A 297 22.45 6.24 -10.17
CA VAL A 297 21.15 6.03 -9.52
C VAL A 297 21.26 6.30 -8.01
N GLY A 298 20.38 7.19 -7.55
CA GLY A 298 20.27 7.59 -6.16
C GLY A 298 19.76 6.48 -5.23
N GLU A 299 19.43 6.88 -4.00
CA GLU A 299 18.90 6.00 -2.97
C GLU A 299 17.41 6.27 -2.74
N THR A 300 16.60 5.21 -2.72
CA THR A 300 15.20 5.27 -2.27
C THR A 300 15.13 4.81 -0.82
N GLN A 301 14.50 5.63 0.03
CA GLN A 301 14.21 5.30 1.42
C GLN A 301 12.69 5.21 1.63
N PHE A 302 12.29 4.34 2.55
CA PHE A 302 10.91 4.14 2.93
C PHE A 302 10.73 4.67 4.36
N ASP A 303 9.73 5.52 4.54
CA ASP A 303 9.35 6.06 5.85
C ASP A 303 7.85 5.80 6.07
N VAL A 304 7.44 5.65 7.33
CA VAL A 304 6.03 5.44 7.69
C VAL A 304 5.56 6.56 8.58
N ILE A 305 4.37 7.10 8.25
CA ILE A 305 3.67 8.03 9.11
C ILE A 305 2.33 7.42 9.50
N LEU A 306 2.05 7.42 10.80
CA LEU A 306 0.85 6.84 11.38
C LEU A 306 -0.09 7.96 11.83
N SER A 307 -1.36 7.82 11.50
CA SER A 307 -2.45 8.59 12.09
C SER A 307 -3.34 7.66 12.90
N SER A 308 -3.47 7.89 14.20
CA SER A 308 -4.29 7.07 15.10
C SER A 308 -5.62 7.75 15.39
N GLY A 309 -6.72 7.04 15.16
CA GLY A 309 -8.08 7.48 15.44
C GLY A 309 -8.68 6.86 16.70
N ILE A 310 -7.84 6.35 17.60
CA ILE A 310 -8.28 5.81 18.89
C ILE A 310 -7.75 6.65 20.05
N SER A 311 -8.58 6.81 21.08
CA SER A 311 -8.24 7.50 22.33
C SER A 311 -8.23 6.53 23.49
N PRO A 312 -7.18 6.54 24.35
CA PRO A 312 -7.12 5.65 25.50
C PRO A 312 -8.13 6.07 26.58
N ILE A 313 -8.79 5.09 27.19
CA ILE A 313 -9.72 5.27 28.30
C ILE A 313 -9.06 4.79 29.59
N GLY A 314 -9.25 5.56 30.66
CA GLY A 314 -8.96 5.11 32.02
C GLY A 314 -7.54 4.70 32.33
N THR A 315 -7.40 4.00 33.44
CA THR A 315 -6.15 3.35 33.87
C THR A 315 -6.02 1.95 33.29
N PRO A 316 -4.79 1.42 33.12
CA PRO A 316 -4.64 0.07 32.59
C PRO A 316 -5.06 -1.01 33.60
N TYR A 317 -5.54 -2.11 33.04
CA TYR A 317 -5.98 -3.33 33.71
C TYR A 317 -4.95 -4.44 33.54
N LYS A 318 -5.15 -5.53 34.29
CA LYS A 318 -4.38 -6.77 34.19
C LYS A 318 -5.33 -7.95 34.21
N ALA A 319 -5.22 -8.82 33.20
CA ALA A 319 -6.03 -10.03 33.10
C ALA A 319 -5.76 -10.99 34.27
N ILE A 320 -6.82 -11.50 34.91
CA ILE A 320 -6.75 -12.43 36.05
C ILE A 320 -7.10 -13.85 35.59
N SER A 321 -8.33 -14.05 35.14
CA SER A 321 -8.80 -15.32 34.59
C SER A 321 -9.05 -15.13 33.11
N VAL A 322 -8.56 -16.05 32.29
CA VAL A 322 -8.73 -16.02 30.84
C VAL A 322 -9.18 -17.40 30.39
N LYS A 323 -10.31 -17.45 29.70
CA LYS A 323 -10.84 -18.62 29.01
C LYS A 323 -10.95 -18.27 27.53
N THR A 324 -10.69 -19.24 26.68
CA THR A 324 -10.63 -19.02 25.23
C THR A 324 -11.54 -20.01 24.54
N ASN A 325 -12.38 -19.49 23.66
CA ASN A 325 -13.19 -20.26 22.71
C ASN A 325 -12.52 -20.19 21.33
N GLU A 326 -13.16 -20.71 20.28
CA GLU A 326 -12.56 -20.75 18.94
C GLU A 326 -12.23 -19.36 18.37
N THR A 327 -13.10 -18.37 18.62
CA THR A 327 -12.95 -17.01 18.08
C THR A 327 -12.79 -15.92 19.15
N SER A 328 -13.22 -16.17 20.39
CA SER A 328 -13.26 -15.15 21.43
C SER A 328 -12.54 -15.54 22.71
N THR A 329 -12.11 -14.52 23.44
CA THR A 329 -11.52 -14.64 24.76
C THR A 329 -12.46 -14.04 25.78
N MET A 330 -12.73 -14.82 26.82
CA MET A 330 -13.50 -14.44 28.00
C MET A 330 -12.51 -14.15 29.13
N LEU A 331 -12.51 -12.91 29.65
CA LEU A 331 -11.56 -12.54 30.69
C LEU A 331 -12.20 -11.78 31.85
N THR A 332 -11.59 -11.94 33.02
CA THR A 332 -11.81 -11.04 34.17
C THR A 332 -10.51 -10.29 34.45
N ALA A 333 -10.61 -9.13 35.09
CA ALA A 333 -9.46 -8.28 35.28
C ALA A 333 -9.45 -7.58 36.63
N LYS A 334 -8.31 -6.97 36.95
CA LYS A 334 -8.22 -5.94 37.98
C LYS A 334 -7.51 -4.72 37.42
N ARG A 335 -7.80 -3.55 37.99
CA ARG A 335 -7.00 -2.35 37.74
C ARG A 335 -5.57 -2.58 38.21
N LEU A 336 -4.57 -2.01 37.53
CA LEU A 336 -3.19 -2.08 38.04
C LEU A 336 -3.03 -1.30 39.36
N THR A 337 -3.87 -0.32 39.60
CA THR A 337 -3.86 0.56 40.78
C THR A 337 -4.62 0.00 41.98
N HIS A 338 -5.47 -1.01 41.80
CA HIS A 338 -6.34 -1.56 42.84
C HIS A 338 -6.31 -3.10 42.85
N HIS A 339 -6.66 -3.73 43.98
CA HIS A 339 -6.64 -5.20 44.10
C HIS A 339 -8.01 -5.86 43.89
N GLU A 340 -9.04 -5.08 43.59
CA GLU A 340 -10.37 -5.59 43.33
C GLU A 340 -10.42 -6.37 42.02
N HIS A 341 -11.02 -7.56 42.10
CA HIS A 341 -11.30 -8.41 40.94
C HIS A 341 -12.64 -8.01 40.36
N LEU A 342 -12.66 -7.68 39.08
CA LEU A 342 -13.82 -7.20 38.35
C LEU A 342 -14.24 -8.25 37.31
N ASP A 343 -15.54 -8.54 37.27
CA ASP A 343 -16.22 -9.25 36.18
C ASP A 343 -16.42 -8.34 34.94
N GLY A 344 -16.98 -8.89 33.86
CA GLY A 344 -17.15 -8.17 32.60
C GLY A 344 -18.04 -6.94 32.71
N GLN A 345 -19.20 -7.10 33.33
CA GLN A 345 -20.19 -6.04 33.49
C GLN A 345 -19.64 -4.91 34.38
N ALA A 346 -18.94 -5.24 35.47
CA ALA A 346 -18.29 -4.28 36.35
C ALA A 346 -17.18 -3.49 35.62
N ILE A 347 -16.39 -4.15 34.76
CA ILE A 347 -15.39 -3.48 33.93
C ILE A 347 -16.08 -2.51 32.96
N LEU A 348 -17.10 -2.96 32.23
CA LEU A 348 -17.81 -2.12 31.25
C LEU A 348 -18.50 -0.93 31.90
N ASN A 349 -19.17 -1.12 33.03
CA ASN A 349 -19.82 -0.03 33.77
C ASN A 349 -18.81 1.06 34.14
N GLN A 350 -17.61 0.68 34.63
CA GLN A 350 -16.56 1.65 34.92
C GLN A 350 -16.09 2.41 33.68
N ILE A 351 -15.96 1.73 32.53
CA ILE A 351 -15.56 2.37 31.28
C ILE A 351 -16.63 3.35 30.79
N TYR A 352 -17.90 2.98 30.88
CA TYR A 352 -19.01 3.87 30.53
C TYR A 352 -19.10 5.08 31.46
N ASP A 353 -18.86 4.91 32.77
CA ASP A 353 -18.79 6.01 33.72
C ASP A 353 -17.63 6.97 33.40
N GLU A 354 -16.49 6.46 32.97
CA GLU A 354 -15.33 7.26 32.58
C GLU A 354 -15.52 8.02 31.25
N LEU A 355 -16.33 7.47 30.33
CA LEU A 355 -16.66 8.14 29.08
C LEU A 355 -17.62 9.34 29.29
N GLY A 356 -18.42 9.33 30.36
CA GLY A 356 -19.26 10.45 30.81
C GLY A 356 -20.48 10.75 29.93
N ASP A 357 -20.33 10.69 28.60
CA ASP A 357 -21.40 10.85 27.61
C ASP A 357 -21.77 9.50 27.00
N ARG A 358 -23.07 9.20 26.99
CA ARG A 358 -23.64 7.99 26.36
C ARG A 358 -23.52 8.08 24.85
N ILE A 359 -22.33 7.83 24.31
CA ILE A 359 -22.21 7.31 22.95
C ILE A 359 -23.11 6.08 22.91
N LEU A 360 -24.11 6.07 22.02
CA LEU A 360 -24.91 4.88 21.76
C LEU A 360 -23.94 3.86 21.17
N ASP A 361 -23.58 2.86 21.98
CA ASP A 361 -22.76 1.71 21.61
C ASP A 361 -21.37 2.07 21.03
N PRO A 362 -20.43 2.60 21.85
CA PRO A 362 -19.08 2.88 21.36
C PRO A 362 -18.37 1.59 20.96
N VAL A 363 -17.70 1.62 19.81
CA VAL A 363 -16.79 0.53 19.42
C VAL A 363 -15.55 0.61 20.33
N LEU A 364 -15.43 -0.36 21.22
CA LEU A 364 -14.37 -0.45 22.22
C LEU A 364 -13.30 -1.44 21.79
N TYR A 365 -12.06 -1.07 22.06
CA TYR A 365 -10.89 -1.94 21.87
C TYR A 365 -10.12 -2.08 23.18
N ILE A 366 -9.46 -3.22 23.36
CA ILE A 366 -8.38 -3.34 24.34
C ILE A 366 -7.04 -3.46 23.64
N GLY A 367 -6.10 -2.58 24.00
CA GLY A 367 -4.70 -2.69 23.62
C GLY A 367 -3.95 -3.51 24.66
N VAL A 368 -3.57 -4.74 24.30
CA VAL A 368 -2.90 -5.71 25.19
C VAL A 368 -1.41 -5.69 24.92
N THR A 369 -0.59 -5.52 25.97
CA THR A 369 0.87 -5.66 25.85
C THR A 369 1.27 -7.11 26.05
N LYS A 370 1.61 -7.77 24.95
CA LYS A 370 1.91 -9.20 24.88
C LYS A 370 3.40 -9.44 24.89
N LYS A 371 3.85 -10.30 25.80
CA LYS A 371 5.25 -10.78 25.82
C LYS A 371 5.31 -12.14 25.13
N ARG A 372 5.99 -12.23 23.98
CA ARG A 372 6.02 -13.44 23.15
C ARG A 372 7.45 -13.92 22.92
N ARG A 373 7.62 -15.23 22.76
CA ARG A 373 8.89 -15.88 22.38
C ARG A 373 8.89 -16.05 20.87
N CYS A 374 9.83 -15.41 20.20
CA CYS A 374 9.98 -15.49 18.75
C CYS A 374 11.30 -16.18 18.39
N SER A 375 11.28 -16.99 17.33
CA SER A 375 12.43 -17.69 16.76
C SER A 375 12.11 -18.03 15.31
N ILE A 376 13.08 -18.05 14.41
CA ILE A 376 12.86 -18.44 13.02
C ILE A 376 13.86 -19.52 12.65
N GLY A 377 13.37 -20.66 12.15
CA GLY A 377 14.21 -21.81 11.85
C GLY A 377 15.00 -22.28 13.08
N THR A 378 16.33 -22.34 12.95
CA THR A 378 17.24 -22.78 14.02
C THR A 378 17.80 -21.65 14.88
N GLU A 379 17.32 -20.41 14.70
CA GLU A 379 17.81 -19.26 15.44
C GLU A 379 17.44 -19.26 16.92
N LYS A 380 18.21 -18.50 17.71
CA LYS A 380 17.99 -18.35 19.15
C LYS A 380 16.67 -17.64 19.44
N VAL A 381 15.89 -18.21 20.34
CA VAL A 381 14.65 -17.60 20.83
C VAL A 381 14.92 -16.25 21.49
N ARG A 382 14.20 -15.21 21.10
CA ARG A 382 14.19 -13.88 21.73
C ARG A 382 12.80 -13.55 22.28
N TRP A 383 12.77 -12.78 23.37
CA TRP A 383 11.53 -12.25 23.92
C TRP A 383 11.26 -10.87 23.34
N LEU A 384 10.07 -10.68 22.78
CA LEU A 384 9.61 -9.42 22.22
C LEU A 384 8.31 -8.99 22.92
N HIS A 385 8.09 -7.68 22.97
CA HIS A 385 6.86 -7.08 23.48
C HIS A 385 6.09 -6.47 22.33
N PHE A 386 4.83 -6.86 22.22
CA PHE A 386 3.91 -6.43 21.17
C PHE A 386 2.71 -5.73 21.78
N LEU A 387 2.29 -4.63 21.18
CA LEU A 387 0.99 -4.02 21.45
C LEU A 387 0.02 -4.49 20.36
N GLU A 388 -1.04 -5.16 20.77
CA GLU A 388 -2.07 -5.68 19.87
C GLU A 388 -3.44 -5.20 20.36
N PHE A 389 -4.27 -4.77 19.41
CA PHE A 389 -5.61 -4.28 19.69
C PHE A 389 -6.63 -5.36 19.37
N HIS A 390 -7.62 -5.50 20.24
CA HIS A 390 -8.70 -6.47 20.08
C HIS A 390 -10.03 -5.80 20.36
N GLU A 391 -11.02 -6.07 19.52
CA GLU A 391 -12.36 -5.54 19.68
C GLU A 391 -13.04 -6.17 20.90
N VAL A 392 -13.76 -5.34 21.65
CA VAL A 392 -14.58 -5.78 22.78
C VAL A 392 -15.99 -6.03 22.27
N THR A 393 -16.42 -7.29 22.33
CA THR A 393 -17.74 -7.70 21.81
C THR A 393 -18.84 -7.63 22.86
N GLY A 394 -18.49 -7.48 24.13
CA GLY A 394 -19.45 -7.28 25.22
C GLY A 394 -18.90 -7.70 26.58
N GLY A 395 -19.80 -7.87 27.55
CA GLY A 395 -19.49 -8.40 28.87
C GLY A 395 -20.75 -8.75 29.64
N ASP A 396 -20.62 -9.68 30.58
CA ASP A 396 -21.69 -10.10 31.50
C ASP A 396 -21.19 -10.11 32.96
N GLU A 397 -22.04 -10.55 33.88
CA GLU A 397 -21.71 -10.65 35.32
C GLU A 397 -20.60 -11.67 35.64
N GLU A 398 -20.02 -12.34 34.63
CA GLU A 398 -18.91 -13.27 34.81
C GLU A 398 -17.63 -12.84 34.06
N TYR A 399 -17.73 -12.45 32.78
CA TYR A 399 -16.58 -12.22 31.89
C TYR A 399 -16.78 -11.05 30.92
N LEU A 400 -15.67 -10.41 30.58
CA LEU A 400 -15.54 -9.53 29.42
C LEU A 400 -15.26 -10.38 28.17
N PHE A 401 -15.96 -10.12 27.08
CA PHE A 401 -15.80 -10.80 25.80
C PHE A 401 -14.95 -9.96 24.84
N VAL A 402 -13.93 -10.58 24.26
CA VAL A 402 -12.97 -9.92 23.36
C VAL A 402 -12.75 -10.79 22.13
N ASP A 403 -12.77 -10.19 20.94
CA ASP A 403 -12.49 -10.87 19.67
C ASP A 403 -10.98 -11.15 19.51
N SER A 404 -10.56 -12.28 20.08
CA SER A 404 -9.19 -12.77 20.06
C SER A 404 -9.12 -14.17 20.67
N CYS A 405 -8.07 -14.93 20.36
CA CYS A 405 -7.82 -16.23 20.97
C CYS A 405 -6.46 -16.34 21.68
N ASP A 406 -5.73 -15.24 21.83
CA ASP A 406 -4.31 -15.29 22.19
C ASP A 406 -3.90 -14.36 23.35
N ILE A 407 -4.87 -13.81 24.08
CA ILE A 407 -4.65 -13.08 25.33
C ILE A 407 -4.38 -14.08 26.46
N LYS A 408 -3.44 -13.77 27.35
CA LYS A 408 -3.04 -14.63 28.46
C LYS A 408 -3.26 -13.98 29.82
N THR A 409 -3.44 -14.82 30.83
CA THR A 409 -3.45 -14.40 32.24
C THR A 409 -2.20 -13.57 32.57
N ARG A 410 -2.38 -12.49 33.34
CA ARG A 410 -1.38 -11.50 33.75
C ARG A 410 -0.93 -10.52 32.66
N GLU A 411 -1.44 -10.59 31.44
CA GLU A 411 -1.15 -9.56 30.44
C GLU A 411 -1.84 -8.24 30.80
N PRO A 412 -1.10 -7.12 30.80
CA PRO A 412 -1.70 -5.81 31.00
C PRO A 412 -2.40 -5.35 29.73
N PHE A 413 -3.51 -4.66 29.89
CA PHE A 413 -4.27 -4.09 28.78
C PHE A 413 -4.89 -2.75 29.16
N ARG A 414 -5.24 -1.94 28.17
CA ARG A 414 -5.94 -0.67 28.37
C ARG A 414 -7.08 -0.57 27.37
N PHE A 415 -8.18 0.06 27.76
CA PHE A 415 -9.29 0.34 26.85
C PHE A 415 -8.96 1.52 25.93
N TYR A 416 -9.52 1.45 24.73
CA TYR A 416 -9.47 2.49 23.71
C TYR A 416 -10.84 2.60 23.06
N VAL A 417 -11.18 3.80 22.61
CA VAL A 417 -12.41 4.07 21.86
C VAL A 417 -12.06 4.77 20.55
N ALA A 418 -12.83 4.48 19.51
CA ALA A 418 -12.77 5.26 18.28
C ALA A 418 -13.13 6.72 18.57
N ASP A 419 -12.22 7.64 18.26
CA ASP A 419 -12.37 9.07 18.53
C ASP A 419 -12.13 9.85 17.23
N PRO A 420 -13.22 10.32 16.57
CA PRO A 420 -13.11 11.10 15.34
C PRO A 420 -12.30 12.39 15.50
N LYS A 421 -12.29 13.01 16.69
CA LYS A 421 -11.50 14.23 16.94
C LYS A 421 -10.02 13.89 17.06
N ALA A 422 -9.69 12.78 17.73
CA ALA A 422 -8.33 12.26 17.76
C ALA A 422 -7.85 11.88 16.35
N ALA A 423 -8.69 11.21 15.56
CA ALA A 423 -8.39 10.87 14.17
C ALA A 423 -8.07 12.11 13.33
N LEU A 424 -8.92 13.14 13.37
CA LEU A 424 -8.72 14.37 12.61
C LEU A 424 -7.46 15.13 13.06
N SER A 425 -7.22 15.21 14.37
CA SER A 425 -6.02 15.82 14.94
C SER A 425 -4.76 15.05 14.53
N SER A 426 -4.80 13.72 14.57
CA SER A 426 -3.69 12.87 14.18
C SER A 426 -3.42 12.94 12.67
N CYS A 427 -4.45 13.05 11.83
CA CYS A 427 -4.30 13.25 10.39
C CYS A 427 -3.66 14.60 10.08
N SER A 428 -4.01 15.64 10.83
CA SER A 428 -3.39 16.96 10.70
C SER A 428 -1.88 16.90 11.03
N LYS A 429 -1.52 16.22 12.14
CA LYS A 429 -0.12 15.99 12.50
C LYS A 429 0.64 15.18 11.44
N ALA A 430 0.00 14.14 10.88
CA ALA A 430 0.57 13.36 9.79
C ALA A 430 0.79 14.23 8.53
N SER A 431 -0.16 15.10 8.20
CA SER A 431 -0.03 16.08 7.11
C SER A 431 1.13 17.04 7.35
N ASP A 432 1.28 17.55 8.57
CA ASP A 432 2.38 18.44 8.93
C ASP A 432 3.74 17.71 8.88
N ALA A 433 3.81 16.48 9.37
CA ALA A 433 5.01 15.64 9.27
C ALA A 433 5.41 15.39 7.80
N LEU A 434 4.44 15.11 6.92
CA LEU A 434 4.68 15.00 5.46
C LEU A 434 5.22 16.29 4.85
N ARG A 435 4.69 17.45 5.28
CA ARG A 435 5.20 18.76 4.83
C ARG A 435 6.61 19.02 5.35
N HIS A 436 6.91 18.64 6.59
CA HIS A 436 8.24 18.77 7.17
C HIS A 436 9.24 17.83 6.50
N LEU A 437 8.92 16.57 6.21
CA LEU A 437 9.78 15.71 5.41
C LEU A 437 10.12 16.37 4.07
N LYS A 438 9.12 16.91 3.37
CA LYS A 438 9.34 17.66 2.13
C LYS A 438 10.28 18.86 2.32
N GLN A 439 10.28 19.51 3.49
CA GLN A 439 11.17 20.63 3.82
C GLN A 439 12.57 20.19 4.28
N ASP A 440 12.68 19.12 5.07
CA ASP A 440 13.93 18.51 5.51
C ASP A 440 14.69 17.93 4.31
N PHE A 441 13.99 17.37 3.31
CA PHE A 441 14.58 17.03 2.01
C PHE A 441 15.08 18.26 1.23
N ASN A 442 14.50 19.44 1.47
CA ASN A 442 15.00 20.70 0.91
C ASN A 442 16.12 21.33 1.77
N LEU A 443 16.38 20.84 2.99
CA LEU A 443 17.26 21.52 3.97
C LEU A 443 18.35 20.65 4.62
N SER A 444 18.36 19.33 4.51
CA SER A 444 19.29 18.50 5.29
C SER A 444 20.29 17.68 4.44
N MET A 445 21.52 18.22 4.36
CA MET A 445 22.67 17.46 4.84
C MET A 445 22.68 17.55 6.38
N TYR A 446 23.10 16.47 7.05
CA TYR A 446 23.39 16.28 8.47
C TYR A 446 22.38 15.48 9.32
N ASP A 447 23.01 14.57 10.09
CA ASP A 447 22.55 13.35 10.74
C ASP A 447 21.49 13.49 11.84
N LYS A 448 20.84 12.36 12.16
CA LYS A 448 20.14 12.12 13.42
C LYS A 448 20.64 10.84 14.09
N ASP A 449 21.00 10.97 15.36
CA ASP A 449 21.40 9.91 16.28
C ASP A 449 20.17 9.15 16.85
N ASP A 450 20.36 7.84 17.09
CA ASP A 450 19.39 6.90 17.67
C ASP A 450 19.47 6.84 19.21
N GLU A 451 18.32 6.90 19.91
CA GLU A 451 18.20 6.46 21.31
C GLU A 451 17.51 5.07 21.38
N GLU A 452 18.22 4.11 21.95
CA GLU A 452 17.80 2.71 22.08
C GLU A 452 17.10 2.45 23.43
N GLY A 453 15.78 2.62 23.45
CA GLY A 453 14.90 2.08 24.49
C GLY A 453 14.19 0.80 24.00
N ALA A 454 13.83 -0.11 24.91
CA ALA A 454 12.99 -1.28 24.60
C ALA A 454 11.57 -0.81 24.23
N SER A 455 11.42 -0.30 23.00
CA SER A 455 10.19 0.23 22.44
C SER A 455 9.19 -0.92 22.29
N VAL A 456 8.00 -0.75 22.87
CA VAL A 456 6.87 -1.64 22.62
C VAL A 456 6.49 -1.49 21.16
N ARG A 457 6.55 -2.58 20.40
CA ARG A 457 6.28 -2.56 18.97
C ARG A 457 4.80 -2.82 18.72
N SER A 458 4.16 -2.00 17.90
CA SER A 458 2.77 -2.22 17.51
C SER A 458 2.75 -3.10 16.27
N CYS A 459 2.03 -4.22 16.30
CA CYS A 459 1.92 -5.10 15.13
C CYS A 459 0.73 -4.74 14.25
N GLU A 460 -0.33 -4.16 14.82
CA GLU A 460 -1.58 -3.90 14.11
C GLU A 460 -2.17 -2.61 14.66
N HIS A 461 -2.70 -1.77 13.77
CA HIS A 461 -3.32 -0.51 14.14
C HIS A 461 -4.80 -0.56 13.77
N VAL A 462 -5.66 -0.29 14.74
CA VAL A 462 -7.12 -0.19 14.54
C VAL A 462 -7.53 1.27 14.40
N TYR A 463 -8.58 1.55 13.61
CA TYR A 463 -9.08 2.91 13.37
C TYR A 463 -7.95 3.91 13.07
N SER A 464 -7.06 3.55 12.15
CA SER A 464 -5.83 4.30 11.87
C SER A 464 -5.60 4.43 10.37
N ALA A 465 -4.94 5.50 9.95
CA ALA A 465 -4.41 5.65 8.60
C ALA A 465 -2.89 5.50 8.62
N VAL A 466 -2.34 4.72 7.70
CA VAL A 466 -0.91 4.49 7.56
C VAL A 466 -0.45 5.01 6.20
N TYR A 467 0.53 5.90 6.21
CA TYR A 467 1.09 6.50 5.01
C TYR A 467 2.50 5.95 4.78
N LEU A 468 2.72 5.30 3.64
CA LEU A 468 4.05 4.98 3.14
C LEU A 468 4.59 6.16 2.36
N VAL A 469 5.72 6.69 2.83
CA VAL A 469 6.45 7.76 2.16
C VAL A 469 7.68 7.13 1.51
N MET A 470 7.83 7.37 0.21
CA MET A 470 9.03 7.00 -0.53
C MET A 470 9.83 8.26 -0.81
N SER A 471 10.99 8.36 -0.19
CA SER A 471 11.91 9.47 -0.38
C SER A 471 13.06 9.08 -1.30
N TYR A 472 13.59 10.03 -2.06
CA TYR A 472 14.66 9.78 -3.01
C TYR A 472 15.79 10.79 -2.87
N THR A 473 16.99 10.29 -2.63
CA THR A 473 18.22 11.08 -2.62
C THR A 473 18.97 10.84 -3.91
N PRO A 474 19.07 11.83 -4.82
CA PRO A 474 19.78 11.67 -6.08
C PRO A 474 21.25 11.33 -5.87
N ALA A 475 21.86 10.61 -6.82
CA ALA A 475 23.30 10.38 -6.80
C ALA A 475 24.07 11.71 -6.89
N PRO A 476 25.25 11.83 -6.24
CA PRO A 476 26.12 12.99 -6.40
C PRO A 476 26.40 13.21 -7.90
N ARG A 477 26.22 14.44 -8.38
CA ARG A 477 26.63 14.78 -9.74
C ARG A 477 28.16 14.78 -9.79
N CYS A 478 28.75 13.78 -10.46
CA CYS A 478 30.17 13.76 -10.78
C CYS A 478 30.55 14.85 -11.79
#